data_AF-A0A661BZ91-F1
#
_entry.id   AF-A0A661BZ91-F1
#
_cell.length_a   1.000
_cell.length_b   1.000
_cell.length_c   1.000
_cell.angle_alpha   90.00
_cell.angle_beta   90.00
_cell.angle_gamma   90.00
#
_symmetry.space_group_name_H-M   'P 1'
#
loop_
_entity.id
_entity.type
_entity.pdbx_description
1 polymer ?
#
loop_
_entity_poly.entity_id
_entity_poly.type
_entity_poly.pdbx_seq_one_letter_code
_entity_poly.pdbx_strand_id
1 'polypeptide(L)'
;MLSTSTQFFESDYQSKTARFLQYLHIDPVLLTGLLLLMAAGLGILYSASDGSIELVQRQVIRLSIAFAVMFFVAQIPQHTLYLWAPWFFAFGIVLLILVLVAGDVGKGAQRWLNLYVIRFQPSEMMKLVTPMMLAWYLCEKPFPPRVTSL
;
A
#
# COMPACT_ATOMS: atom_id res chain seq x y z
N MET A 1 20.52 -41.21 2.86
CA MET A 1 19.66 -41.75 1.78
C MET A 1 18.18 -41.33 1.91
N LEU A 2 17.87 -40.18 2.53
CA LEU A 2 16.48 -39.67 2.70
C LEU A 2 16.37 -38.14 2.44
N SER A 3 17.25 -37.55 1.62
CA SER A 3 17.21 -36.10 1.31
C SER A 3 16.96 -35.77 -0.17
N THR A 4 16.92 -36.77 -1.05
CA THR A 4 16.76 -36.55 -2.51
C THR A 4 15.31 -36.41 -2.92
N SER A 5 14.38 -37.07 -2.21
CA SER A 5 12.94 -37.00 -2.50
C SER A 5 12.27 -35.71 -2.01
N THR A 6 12.82 -35.05 -0.99
CA THR A 6 12.33 -33.74 -0.53
C THR A 6 12.78 -32.60 -1.44
N GLN A 7 14.01 -32.66 -1.98
CA GLN A 7 14.50 -31.65 -2.92
C GLN A 7 13.85 -31.74 -4.31
N PHE A 8 13.45 -32.93 -4.77
CA PHE A 8 12.70 -33.09 -6.01
C PHE A 8 11.28 -32.50 -5.91
N PHE A 9 10.64 -32.59 -4.73
CA PHE A 9 9.31 -32.01 -4.50
C PHE A 9 9.33 -30.48 -4.36
N GLU A 10 10.43 -29.90 -3.86
CA GLU A 10 10.62 -28.43 -3.81
C GLU A 10 10.95 -27.83 -5.20
N SER A 11 11.66 -28.57 -6.06
CA SER A 11 12.08 -28.15 -7.41
C SER A 11 10.90 -27.97 -8.38
N ASP A 12 9.94 -28.90 -8.38
CA ASP A 12 8.82 -28.92 -9.35
C ASP A 12 7.62 -28.03 -8.93
N TYR A 13 7.66 -27.45 -7.73
CA TYR A 13 6.65 -26.51 -7.24
C TYR A 13 6.96 -25.03 -7.55
N GLN A 14 8.03 -24.74 -8.30
CA GLN A 14 8.27 -23.41 -8.85
C GLN A 14 7.38 -23.21 -10.09
N SER A 15 6.07 -23.21 -9.83
CA SER A 15 5.00 -23.15 -10.81
C SER A 15 5.19 -21.98 -11.78
N LYS A 16 4.88 -22.18 -13.07
CA LYS A 16 4.89 -21.11 -14.11
C LYS A 16 4.19 -19.83 -13.62
N THR A 17 3.18 -19.99 -12.78
CA THR A 17 2.46 -18.93 -12.06
C THR A 17 3.33 -18.11 -11.11
N ALA A 18 4.21 -18.72 -10.31
CA ALA A 18 5.15 -17.99 -9.45
C ALA A 18 6.16 -17.18 -10.28
N ARG A 19 6.67 -17.75 -11.37
CA ARG A 19 7.53 -17.03 -12.32
C ARG A 19 6.82 -15.85 -12.99
N PHE A 20 5.56 -16.04 -13.39
CA PHE A 20 4.74 -14.98 -13.97
C PHE A 20 4.47 -13.84 -12.98
N LEU A 21 4.18 -14.15 -11.71
CA LEU A 21 3.98 -13.15 -10.65
C LEU A 21 5.26 -12.40 -10.31
N GLN A 22 6.42 -13.06 -10.36
CA GLN A 22 7.73 -12.40 -10.22
C GLN A 22 8.00 -11.39 -11.34
N TYR A 23 7.59 -11.70 -12.59
CA TYR A 23 7.66 -10.72 -13.67
C TYR A 23 6.77 -9.49 -13.44
N LEU A 24 5.67 -9.66 -12.70
CA LEU A 24 4.78 -8.58 -12.28
C LEU A 24 5.21 -7.91 -10.97
N HIS A 25 6.40 -8.25 -10.42
CA HIS A 25 6.91 -7.76 -9.14
C HIS A 25 5.97 -8.00 -7.95
N ILE A 26 5.21 -9.10 -7.97
CA ILE A 26 4.24 -9.44 -6.91
C ILE A 26 4.71 -10.70 -6.16
N ASP A 27 4.75 -10.60 -4.82
CA ASP A 27 5.01 -11.73 -3.94
C ASP A 27 3.74 -12.59 -3.77
N PRO A 28 3.74 -13.87 -4.18
CA PRO A 28 2.56 -14.73 -4.14
C PRO A 28 2.08 -15.04 -2.71
N VAL A 29 2.99 -15.09 -1.72
CA VAL A 29 2.64 -15.37 -0.33
C VAL A 29 1.91 -14.18 0.26
N LEU A 30 2.44 -12.97 0.08
CA LEU A 30 1.81 -11.74 0.55
C LEU A 30 0.48 -11.47 -0.15
N LEU A 31 0.40 -11.73 -1.47
CA LEU A 31 -0.84 -11.59 -2.23
C LEU A 31 -1.94 -12.52 -1.70
N THR A 32 -1.59 -13.78 -1.42
CA THR A 32 -2.54 -14.77 -0.90
C THR A 32 -3.03 -14.36 0.49
N GLY A 33 -2.12 -13.94 1.38
CA GLY A 33 -2.49 -13.44 2.71
C GLY A 33 -3.40 -12.21 2.64
N LEU A 34 -3.12 -11.27 1.72
CA LEU A 34 -3.95 -10.09 1.48
C LEU A 34 -5.36 -10.48 1.01
N LEU A 35 -5.48 -11.41 0.05
CA LEU A 35 -6.77 -11.90 -0.45
C LEU A 35 -7.60 -12.57 0.65
N LEU A 36 -6.97 -13.38 1.50
CA LEU A 36 -7.63 -14.01 2.65
C LEU A 36 -8.13 -12.97 3.66
N LEU A 37 -7.32 -11.96 3.99
CA LEU A 37 -7.72 -10.87 4.88
C LEU A 37 -8.89 -10.07 4.31
N MET A 38 -8.89 -9.80 2.99
CA MET A 38 -10.01 -9.11 2.34
C MET A 38 -11.29 -9.95 2.40
N ALA A 39 -11.22 -11.25 2.13
CA ALA A 39 -12.37 -12.15 2.21
C ALA A 39 -12.93 -12.23 3.64
N ALA A 40 -12.05 -12.40 4.64
CA ALA A 40 -12.45 -12.39 6.04
C ALA A 40 -13.08 -11.06 6.45
N GLY A 41 -12.48 -9.92 6.04
CA GLY A 41 -13.00 -8.59 6.32
C GLY A 41 -14.38 -8.34 5.71
N LEU A 42 -14.64 -8.84 4.48
CA LEU A 42 -15.97 -8.79 3.86
C LEU A 42 -16.98 -9.65 4.62
N GLY A 43 -16.59 -10.85 5.07
CA GLY A 43 -17.43 -11.71 5.89
C GLY A 43 -17.80 -11.07 7.23
N ILE A 44 -16.82 -10.46 7.91
CA ILE A 44 -17.04 -9.72 9.16
C ILE A 44 -17.96 -8.52 8.91
N LEU A 45 -17.73 -7.75 7.83
CA LEU A 45 -18.57 -6.60 7.48
C LEU A 45 -20.02 -7.02 7.22
N TYR A 46 -20.25 -8.10 6.48
CA TYR A 46 -21.58 -8.62 6.23
C TYR A 46 -22.28 -9.00 7.55
N SER A 47 -21.56 -9.68 8.44
CA SER A 47 -22.09 -10.07 9.75
C SER A 47 -22.35 -8.87 10.67
N ALA A 48 -21.49 -7.85 10.68
CA ALA A 48 -21.61 -6.68 11.54
C ALA A 48 -22.65 -5.66 11.04
N SER A 49 -23.07 -5.79 9.77
CA SER A 49 -24.02 -4.88 9.13
C SER A 49 -25.42 -5.47 8.96
N ASP A 50 -25.75 -6.48 9.78
CA ASP A 50 -27.07 -7.15 9.79
C ASP A 50 -27.47 -7.69 8.40
N GLY A 51 -26.49 -8.17 7.62
CA GLY A 51 -26.73 -8.71 6.28
C GLY A 51 -26.87 -7.67 5.17
N SER A 52 -26.50 -6.40 5.39
CA SER A 52 -26.64 -5.37 4.36
C SER A 52 -25.71 -5.60 3.15
N ILE A 53 -26.30 -6.07 2.04
CA ILE A 53 -25.55 -6.30 0.79
C ILE A 53 -25.00 -5.00 0.20
N GLU A 54 -25.66 -3.87 0.44
CA GLU A 54 -25.25 -2.57 -0.08
C GLU A 54 -23.88 -2.12 0.50
N LEU A 55 -23.64 -2.31 1.80
CA LEU A 55 -22.36 -1.95 2.41
C LEU A 55 -21.24 -2.87 1.92
N VAL A 56 -21.52 -4.16 1.75
CA VAL A 56 -20.58 -5.11 1.18
C VAL A 56 -20.24 -4.74 -0.27
N GLN A 57 -21.24 -4.41 -1.10
CA GLN A 57 -21.01 -3.99 -2.48
C GLN A 57 -20.14 -2.73 -2.55
N ARG A 58 -20.43 -1.72 -1.71
CA ARG A 58 -19.60 -0.51 -1.60
C ARG A 58 -18.16 -0.84 -1.19
N GLN A 59 -17.98 -1.79 -0.27
CA GLN A 59 -16.66 -2.23 0.16
C GLN A 59 -15.90 -2.98 -0.94
N VAL A 60 -16.57 -3.88 -1.68
CA VAL A 60 -15.99 -4.59 -2.81
C VAL A 60 -15.51 -3.61 -3.87
N ILE A 61 -16.30 -2.59 -4.22
CA ILE A 61 -15.88 -1.55 -5.19
C ILE A 61 -14.61 -0.84 -4.70
N ARG A 62 -14.54 -0.45 -3.43
CA ARG A 62 -13.36 0.21 -2.85
C ARG A 62 -12.13 -0.70 -2.89
N LEU A 63 -12.29 -1.98 -2.54
CA LEU A 63 -11.22 -2.97 -2.60
C LEU A 63 -10.73 -3.17 -4.03
N SER A 64 -11.64 -3.27 -5.02
CA SER A 64 -11.28 -3.40 -6.43
C SER A 64 -10.48 -2.20 -6.94
N ILE A 65 -10.89 -0.97 -6.59
CA ILE A 65 -10.15 0.24 -6.94
C ILE A 65 -8.76 0.24 -6.26
N ALA A 66 -8.70 -0.07 -4.97
CA ALA A 66 -7.44 -0.12 -4.23
C ALA A 66 -6.48 -1.18 -4.81
N PHE A 67 -6.99 -2.34 -5.21
CA PHE A 67 -6.21 -3.42 -5.81
C PHE A 67 -5.70 -3.06 -7.21
N ALA A 68 -6.51 -2.36 -8.01
CA ALA A 68 -6.08 -1.83 -9.29
C ALA A 68 -4.93 -0.81 -9.12
N VAL A 69 -5.08 0.14 -8.18
CA VAL A 69 -4.03 1.12 -7.87
C VAL A 69 -2.75 0.41 -7.39
N MET A 70 -2.88 -0.56 -6.48
CA MET A 70 -1.75 -1.37 -6.02
C MET A 70 -1.04 -2.05 -7.19
N PHE A 71 -1.78 -2.65 -8.11
CA PHE A 71 -1.22 -3.33 -9.27
C PHE A 71 -0.43 -2.38 -10.17
N PHE A 72 -0.98 -1.20 -10.49
CA PHE A 72 -0.28 -0.20 -11.29
C PHE A 72 0.98 0.34 -10.59
N VAL A 73 0.90 0.65 -9.30
CA VAL A 73 2.05 1.15 -8.53
C VAL A 73 3.14 0.09 -8.40
N ALA A 74 2.77 -1.19 -8.26
CA ALA A 74 3.72 -2.30 -8.20
C ALA A 74 4.54 -2.46 -9.50
N GLN A 75 4.02 -2.01 -10.65
CA GLN A 75 4.78 -2.03 -11.91
C GLN A 75 5.79 -0.87 -12.03
N ILE A 76 5.77 0.11 -11.13
CA ILE A 76 6.69 1.26 -11.19
C ILE A 76 8.07 0.83 -10.66
N PRO A 77 9.15 1.00 -11.45
CA PRO A 77 10.50 0.69 -10.99
C PRO A 77 10.88 1.50 -9.74
N GLN A 78 11.53 0.83 -8.78
CA GLN A 78 12.03 1.42 -7.54
C GLN A 78 12.91 2.68 -7.76
N HIS A 79 13.70 2.71 -8.85
CA HIS A 79 14.53 3.86 -9.20
C HIS A 79 13.70 5.11 -9.51
N THR A 80 12.56 4.95 -10.18
CA THR A 80 11.63 6.05 -10.44
C THR A 80 11.03 6.54 -9.12
N LEU A 81 10.57 5.63 -8.25
CA LEU A 81 10.03 6.01 -6.95
C LEU A 81 11.04 6.80 -6.10
N TYR A 82 12.32 6.42 -6.14
CA TYR A 82 13.40 7.15 -5.48
C TYR A 82 13.54 8.58 -6.01
N LEU A 83 13.58 8.79 -7.33
CA LEU A 83 13.71 10.13 -7.92
C LEU A 83 12.51 11.03 -7.61
N TRP A 84 11.32 10.45 -7.52
CA TRP A 84 10.07 11.19 -7.26
C TRP A 84 9.75 11.36 -5.77
N ALA A 85 10.46 10.68 -4.88
CA ALA A 85 10.25 10.72 -3.43
C ALA A 85 10.16 12.14 -2.83
N PRO A 86 11.12 13.06 -3.08
CA PRO A 86 11.05 14.41 -2.52
C PRO A 86 9.87 15.21 -3.07
N TRP A 87 9.51 15.02 -4.34
CA TRP A 87 8.37 15.69 -4.98
C TRP A 87 7.04 15.24 -4.38
N PHE A 88 6.84 13.94 -4.20
CA PHE A 88 5.66 13.42 -3.52
C PHE A 88 5.56 13.91 -2.08
N PHE A 89 6.69 14.04 -1.38
CA PHE A 89 6.73 14.54 -0.01
C PHE A 89 6.35 16.01 0.08
N ALA A 90 6.93 16.86 -0.76
CA ALA A 90 6.57 18.26 -0.85
C ALA A 90 5.09 18.46 -1.21
N PHE A 91 4.60 17.71 -2.20
CA PHE A 91 3.18 17.71 -2.57
C PHE A 91 2.28 17.30 -1.40
N GLY A 92 2.65 16.25 -0.66
CA GLY A 92 1.91 15.80 0.52
C GLY A 92 1.87 16.83 1.65
N ILE A 93 2.95 17.56 1.88
CA ILE A 93 2.98 18.69 2.83
C ILE A 93 2.01 19.78 2.40
N VAL A 94 2.04 20.20 1.13
CA VAL A 94 1.10 21.20 0.60
C VAL A 94 -0.34 20.76 0.81
N LEU A 95 -0.63 19.48 0.58
CA LEU A 95 -1.96 18.95 0.71
C LEU A 95 -2.43 18.82 2.18
N LEU A 96 -1.51 18.56 3.11
CA LEU A 96 -1.78 18.65 4.55
C LEU A 96 -2.13 20.08 4.97
N ILE A 97 -1.35 21.07 4.51
CA ILE A 97 -1.65 22.49 4.75
C ILE A 97 -3.02 22.85 4.17
N LEU A 98 -3.33 22.36 2.98
CA LEU A 98 -4.63 22.60 2.34
C LEU A 98 -5.79 22.02 3.17
N VAL A 99 -5.64 20.84 3.78
CA VAL A 99 -6.66 20.30 4.69
C VAL A 99 -6.85 21.15 5.95
N LEU A 100 -5.81 21.83 6.44
CA LEU A 100 -5.98 22.72 7.60
C LEU A 100 -6.81 23.96 7.26
N VAL A 101 -6.72 24.45 6.02
CA VAL A 101 -7.42 25.67 5.60
C VAL A 101 -8.81 25.37 5.02
N ALA A 102 -8.94 24.29 4.24
CA ALA A 102 -10.13 23.94 3.46
C ALA A 102 -10.69 22.55 3.78
N GLY A 103 -10.27 21.94 4.89
CA GLY A 103 -10.74 20.62 5.31
C GLY A 103 -12.17 20.64 5.85
N ASP A 104 -12.96 19.66 5.43
CA ASP A 104 -14.31 19.43 5.93
C ASP A 104 -14.26 18.79 7.33
N VAL A 105 -15.12 19.24 8.23
CA VAL A 105 -15.15 18.77 9.63
C VAL A 105 -15.97 17.49 9.69
N GLY A 106 -15.30 16.34 9.61
CA GLY A 106 -15.92 15.03 9.83
C GLY A 106 -15.78 14.59 11.29
N LYS A 107 -16.90 14.42 12.01
CA LYS A 107 -16.92 13.94 13.42
C LYS A 107 -16.01 14.76 14.37
N GLY A 108 -15.96 16.08 14.20
CA GLY A 108 -15.22 17.00 15.08
C GLY A 108 -13.74 17.21 14.76
N ALA A 109 -13.21 16.63 13.68
CA ALA A 109 -11.84 16.89 13.22
C ALA A 109 -11.79 17.14 11.70
N GLN A 110 -11.03 18.15 11.28
CA GLN A 110 -10.72 18.40 9.86
C GLN A 110 -9.74 17.33 9.38
N ARG A 111 -10.23 16.34 8.64
CA ARG A 111 -9.41 15.20 8.15
C ARG A 111 -9.60 14.90 6.68
N TRP A 112 -10.74 15.29 6.12
CA TRP A 112 -11.13 14.93 4.77
C TRP A 112 -11.19 16.18 3.91
N LEU A 113 -10.52 16.13 2.77
CA LEU A 113 -10.72 17.10 1.72
C LEU A 113 -11.85 16.60 0.84
N ASN A 114 -12.98 17.30 0.86
CA ASN A 114 -14.16 16.93 0.08
C ASN A 114 -14.03 17.56 -1.32
N LEU A 115 -13.50 16.80 -2.27
CA LEU A 115 -13.29 17.24 -3.66
C LEU A 115 -14.57 17.13 -4.51
N TYR A 116 -15.74 17.28 -3.89
CA TYR A 116 -17.09 17.14 -4.46
C TYR A 116 -17.45 15.72 -4.96
N VAL A 117 -16.53 15.04 -5.64
CA VAL A 117 -16.69 13.68 -6.18
C VAL A 117 -16.06 12.62 -5.29
N ILE A 118 -14.91 12.94 -4.68
CA ILE A 118 -14.17 12.02 -3.83
C ILE A 118 -13.81 12.69 -2.50
N ARG A 119 -13.81 11.91 -1.43
CA ARG A 119 -13.25 12.33 -0.14
C ARG A 119 -11.82 11.84 -0.08
N PHE A 120 -10.87 12.75 -0.15
CA PHE A 120 -9.45 12.44 -0.12
C PHE A 120 -8.84 12.78 1.24
N GLN A 121 -8.07 11.86 1.81
CA GLN A 121 -7.40 12.05 3.09
C GLN A 121 -5.88 12.14 2.88
N PRO A 122 -5.29 13.34 2.95
CA PRO A 122 -3.86 13.53 2.66
C PRO A 122 -2.93 12.76 3.60
N SER A 123 -3.34 12.57 4.86
CA SER A 123 -2.56 11.82 5.84
C SER A 123 -2.37 10.35 5.44
N GLU A 124 -3.31 9.74 4.70
CA GLU A 124 -3.14 8.36 4.21
C GLU A 124 -2.01 8.27 3.18
N MET A 125 -1.92 9.26 2.27
CA MET A 125 -0.81 9.34 1.32
C MET A 125 0.53 9.54 2.04
N MET A 126 0.57 10.37 3.07
CA MET A 126 1.79 10.64 3.83
C MET A 126 2.35 9.42 4.58
N LYS A 127 1.52 8.41 4.91
CA LYS A 127 2.01 7.15 5.50
C LYS A 127 2.94 6.38 4.56
N LEU A 128 2.74 6.50 3.25
CA LEU A 128 3.59 5.87 2.24
C LEU A 128 4.77 6.75 1.85
N VAL A 129 4.52 8.06 1.71
CA VAL A 129 5.54 9.00 1.23
C VAL A 129 6.62 9.29 2.27
N THR A 130 6.28 9.29 3.57
CA THR A 130 7.25 9.62 4.63
C THR A 130 8.39 8.60 4.73
N PRO A 131 8.13 7.27 4.79
CA PRO A 131 9.21 6.28 4.77
C PRO A 131 10.03 6.33 3.47
N MET A 132 9.39 6.61 2.34
CA MET A 132 10.06 6.76 1.04
C MET A 132 11.03 7.95 1.04
N MET A 133 10.61 9.11 1.56
CA MET A 133 11.48 10.28 1.72
C MET A 133 12.61 10.03 2.71
N LEU A 134 12.31 9.32 3.80
CA LEU A 134 13.33 8.96 4.80
C LEU A 134 14.39 8.04 4.19
N ALA A 135 13.97 7.04 3.41
CA ALA A 135 14.88 6.16 2.69
C ALA A 135 15.73 6.94 1.69
N TRP A 136 15.12 7.87 0.93
CA TRP A 136 15.83 8.76 0.02
C TRP A 136 16.91 9.58 0.74
N TYR A 137 16.57 10.21 1.87
CA TYR A 137 17.48 11.06 2.64
C TYR A 137 18.62 10.30 3.35
N LEU A 138 18.37 9.06 3.77
CA LEU A 138 19.37 8.26 4.48
C LEU A 138 20.28 7.47 3.54
N CYS A 139 19.87 7.23 2.29
CA CYS A 139 20.64 6.41 1.35
C CYS A 139 22.02 7.01 1.01
N GLU A 140 22.17 8.33 1.07
CA GLU A 140 23.41 9.03 0.73
C GLU A 140 24.36 9.22 1.93
N LYS A 141 23.93 8.85 3.14
CA LYS A 141 24.74 9.04 4.35
C LYS A 141 25.65 7.83 4.60
N PRO A 142 26.96 8.03 4.83
CA PRO A 142 27.84 6.93 5.19
C PRO A 142 27.42 6.33 6.54
N PHE A 143 27.19 5.02 6.55
CA PHE A 143 27.08 4.24 7.78
C PHE A 143 28.49 3.87 8.29
N PRO A 144 28.77 3.90 9.61
CA PRO A 144 27.88 4.21 10.72
C PRO A 144 27.67 5.73 10.95
N PRO A 145 26.46 6.18 11.34
CA PRO A 145 26.20 7.58 11.67
C PRO A 145 27.03 7.97 12.90
N ARG A 146 27.99 8.88 12.71
CA ARG A 146 28.76 9.46 13.81
C ARG A 146 27.86 10.46 14.53
N VAL A 147 27.61 10.21 15.82
CA VAL A 147 26.79 11.07 16.70
C VAL A 147 27.29 12.52 16.81
N THR A 148 28.52 12.79 16.35
CA THR A 148 29.18 14.10 16.44
C THR A 148 28.84 15.05 15.28
N SER A 149 28.12 14.59 14.24
CA SER A 149 27.82 15.41 13.06
C SER A 149 26.32 15.55 12.75
N LEU A 150 25.48 15.51 13.79
CA LEU A 150 24.09 16.00 13.75
C LEU A 150 24.04 17.46 14.19
#